data_AF-A0A0G0K6M5-F1
#
_entry.id   AF-A0A0G0K6M5-F1
#
_cell.length_a   1.000
_cell.length_b   1.000
_cell.length_c   1.000
_cell.angle_alpha   90.00
_cell.angle_beta   90.00
_cell.angle_gamma   90.00
#
_symmetry.space_group_name_H-M   'P 1'
#
loop_
_entity.id
_entity.type
_entity.pdbx_description
1 polymer ?
#
loop_
_entity_poly.entity_id
_entity_poly.type
_entity_poly.pdbx_seq_one_letter_code
_entity_poly.pdbx_strand_id
1 'polypeptide(L)'
;MVQKTIYAIILSAFVILLWVAYQFKNLRYGLSAVLAMFHDSIILLGSFSLLGHFWNVEIDFLFVTAMLTILSFSVHDTIVVFDRIREVTKKTHSEIPVIADLAITQTMVRSLNNSFTIIFMLTALILFGGEAIKWFAAALLIGTILGTYSSPFVAVPLLVTFDKIKTFKLKSKNI
;
A
#
# COMPACT_ATOMS: atom_id res chain seq x y z
N MET A 1 -20.10 12.21 9.05
CA MET A 1 -18.72 11.67 9.10
C MET A 1 -18.44 10.77 7.91
N VAL A 2 -19.21 9.70 7.70
CA VAL A 2 -19.03 8.71 6.62
C VAL A 2 -18.88 9.32 5.21
N GLN A 3 -19.76 10.22 4.80
CA GLN A 3 -19.67 10.87 3.47
C GLN A 3 -18.34 11.61 3.25
N LYS A 4 -17.86 12.34 4.28
CA LYS A 4 -16.58 13.06 4.23
C LYS A 4 -15.41 12.08 4.12
N THR A 5 -15.47 10.97 4.85
CA THR A 5 -14.48 9.89 4.78
C THR A 5 -14.42 9.27 3.39
N ILE A 6 -15.57 8.95 2.78
CA ILE A 6 -15.62 8.39 1.42
C ILE A 6 -15.00 9.37 0.41
N TYR A 7 -15.37 10.65 0.48
CA TYR A 7 -14.77 11.66 -0.39
C TYR A 7 -13.25 11.80 -0.18
N ALA A 8 -12.77 11.75 1.07
CA ALA A 8 -11.35 11.79 1.37
C ALA A 8 -10.61 10.60 0.75
N ILE A 9 -11.11 9.37 0.91
CA ILE A 9 -10.50 8.16 0.33
C ILE A 9 -10.46 8.25 -1.20
N ILE A 10 -11.58 8.63 -1.84
CA ILE A 10 -11.64 8.73 -3.31
C ILE A 10 -10.67 9.81 -3.81
N LEU A 11 -10.63 10.96 -3.15
CA LEU A 11 -9.71 12.04 -3.50
C LEU A 11 -8.25 11.59 -3.33
N SER A 12 -7.91 10.96 -2.20
CA SER A 12 -6.58 10.40 -1.95
C SER A 12 -6.21 9.37 -3.02
N ALA A 13 -7.10 8.43 -3.35
CA ALA A 13 -6.89 7.44 -4.40
C ALA A 13 -6.60 8.09 -5.75
N PHE A 14 -7.38 9.11 -6.12
CA PHE A 14 -7.20 9.83 -7.38
C PHE A 14 -5.86 10.58 -7.43
N VAL A 15 -5.50 11.29 -6.35
CA VAL A 15 -4.22 12.00 -6.25
C VAL A 15 -3.04 11.03 -6.31
N ILE A 16 -3.11 9.92 -5.59
CA ILE A 16 -2.08 8.86 -5.60
C ILE A 16 -1.94 8.27 -7.00
N LEU A 17 -3.05 7.96 -7.67
CA LEU A 17 -3.04 7.43 -9.04
C LEU A 17 -2.29 8.38 -9.97
N LEU A 18 -2.69 9.65 -9.99
CA LEU A 18 -2.11 10.64 -10.90
C LEU A 18 -0.65 10.88 -10.59
N TRP A 19 -0.30 11.02 -9.31
CA TRP A 19 1.07 11.31 -8.90
C TRP A 19 2.02 10.14 -9.22
N VAL A 20 1.62 8.90 -8.90
CA VAL A 20 2.42 7.71 -9.23
C VAL A 20 2.49 7.51 -10.76
N ALA A 21 1.37 7.68 -11.48
CA ALA A 21 1.37 7.59 -12.94
C ALA A 21 2.31 8.61 -13.59
N TYR A 22 2.34 9.84 -13.07
CA TYR A 22 3.24 10.91 -13.52
C TYR A 22 4.71 10.57 -13.20
N GLN A 23 5.00 10.18 -11.96
CA GLN A 23 6.36 9.85 -11.48
C GLN A 23 7.02 8.73 -12.29
N PHE A 24 6.24 7.71 -12.67
CA PHE A 24 6.71 6.56 -13.43
C PHE A 24 6.45 6.67 -14.94
N LYS A 25 5.83 7.77 -15.40
CA LYS A 25 5.40 7.99 -16.78
C LYS A 25 4.57 6.83 -17.37
N ASN A 26 3.87 6.10 -16.50
CA ASN A 26 3.13 4.90 -16.88
C ASN A 26 1.95 4.69 -15.93
N LEU A 27 0.74 4.74 -16.49
CA LEU A 27 -0.51 4.64 -15.75
C LEU A 27 -0.64 3.33 -14.95
N ARG A 28 0.02 2.24 -15.37
CA ARG A 28 -0.03 0.94 -14.68
C ARG A 28 0.54 0.98 -13.27
N TYR A 29 1.57 1.80 -13.08
CA TYR A 29 2.17 1.97 -11.75
C TYR A 29 1.13 2.61 -10.82
N GLY A 30 0.45 3.67 -11.29
CA GLY A 30 -0.63 4.31 -10.54
C GLY A 30 -1.81 3.37 -10.26
N LEU A 31 -2.27 2.61 -11.25
CA LEU A 31 -3.36 1.64 -11.08
C LEU A 31 -2.99 0.53 -10.10
N SER A 32 -1.78 -0.03 -10.19
CA SER A 32 -1.32 -1.10 -9.29
C SER A 32 -1.21 -0.61 -7.85
N ALA A 33 -0.69 0.61 -7.64
CA ALA A 33 -0.61 1.23 -6.32
C ALA A 33 -2.00 1.47 -5.72
N VAL A 34 -2.95 2.01 -6.49
CA VAL A 34 -4.31 2.26 -5.99
C VAL A 34 -5.06 0.97 -5.69
N LEU A 35 -4.92 -0.07 -6.50
CA LEU A 35 -5.55 -1.37 -6.23
C LEU A 35 -5.00 -2.02 -4.95
N ALA A 36 -3.68 -1.96 -4.73
CA ALA A 36 -3.07 -2.42 -3.47
C ALA A 36 -3.57 -1.58 -2.28
N MET A 37 -3.70 -0.27 -2.44
CA MET A 37 -4.23 0.62 -1.42
C MET A 37 -5.70 0.32 -1.06
N PHE A 38 -6.53 -0.03 -2.04
CA PHE A 38 -7.91 -0.49 -1.78
C PHE A 38 -7.92 -1.81 -1.00
N HIS A 39 -7.06 -2.76 -1.35
CA HIS A 39 -6.88 -4.00 -0.60
C HIS A 39 -6.56 -3.71 0.87
N ASP A 40 -5.61 -2.81 1.15
CA ASP A 40 -5.20 -2.46 2.52
C ASP A 40 -6.34 -1.79 3.30
N SER A 41 -7.09 -0.91 2.63
CA SER A 41 -8.25 -0.23 3.21
C SER A 41 -9.35 -1.22 3.62
N ILE A 42 -9.64 -2.20 2.76
CA ILE A 42 -10.67 -3.22 3.00
C ILE A 42 -10.28 -4.08 4.20
N ILE A 43 -9.02 -4.52 4.30
CA ILE A 43 -8.57 -5.34 5.41
C ILE A 43 -8.57 -4.54 6.71
N LEU A 44 -8.16 -3.28 6.69
CA LEU A 44 -8.21 -2.42 7.88
C LEU A 44 -9.65 -2.21 8.37
N LEU A 45 -10.58 -1.89 7.46
CA LEU A 45 -12.00 -1.73 7.77
C LEU A 45 -12.62 -3.04 8.27
N GLY A 46 -12.30 -4.17 7.64
CA GLY A 46 -12.75 -5.50 8.07
C GLY A 46 -12.23 -5.86 9.46
N SER A 47 -10.97 -5.55 9.74
CA SER A 47 -10.36 -5.76 11.07
C SER A 47 -11.07 -4.92 12.13
N PHE A 48 -11.34 -3.64 11.87
CA PHE A 48 -12.07 -2.77 12.80
C PHE A 48 -13.55 -3.12 12.92
N SER A 49 -14.16 -3.69 11.89
CA SER A 49 -15.52 -4.23 11.99
C SER A 49 -15.59 -5.42 12.96
N LEU A 50 -14.57 -6.29 12.96
CA LEU A 50 -14.47 -7.39 13.91
C LEU A 50 -14.19 -6.87 15.32
N LEU A 51 -13.27 -5.90 15.46
CA LEU A 51 -13.00 -5.27 16.75
C LEU A 51 -14.24 -4.55 17.32
N GLY A 52 -15.02 -3.89 16.46
CA GLY A 52 -16.30 -3.30 16.82
C GLY A 52 -17.30 -4.32 17.35
N HIS A 53 -17.35 -5.52 16.74
CA HIS A 53 -18.24 -6.58 17.19
C HIS A 53 -17.84 -7.20 18.54
N PHE A 54 -16.55 -7.48 18.76
CA PHE A 54 -16.08 -8.17 19.97
C PHE A 54 -15.74 -7.25 21.15
N TRP A 55 -15.28 -6.03 20.87
CA TRP A 55 -14.77 -5.09 21.88
C TRP A 55 -15.47 -3.73 21.87
N ASN A 56 -16.57 -3.57 21.11
CA ASN A 56 -17.31 -2.30 20.96
C ASN A 56 -16.41 -1.11 20.56
N VAL A 57 -15.43 -1.36 19.70
CA VAL A 57 -14.57 -0.32 19.13
C VAL A 57 -15.36 0.54 18.17
N GLU A 58 -15.36 1.85 18.39
CA GLU A 58 -16.04 2.82 17.52
C GLU A 58 -15.11 3.36 16.43
N ILE A 59 -15.70 3.64 15.27
CA ILE A 59 -15.04 4.36 14.17
C ILE A 59 -15.24 5.86 14.41
N ASP A 60 -14.19 6.51 14.90
CA ASP A 60 -14.17 7.93 15.19
C ASP A 60 -13.28 8.73 14.21
N PHE A 61 -13.14 10.03 14.44
CA PHE A 61 -12.31 10.89 13.60
C PHE A 61 -10.83 10.45 13.60
N LEU A 62 -10.36 9.90 14.72
CA LEU A 62 -9.00 9.41 14.87
C LEU A 62 -8.78 8.18 13.98
N PHE A 63 -9.74 7.26 13.90
CA PHE A 63 -9.70 6.14 12.95
C PHE A 63 -9.57 6.62 11.49
N VAL A 64 -10.37 7.60 11.08
CA VAL A 64 -10.29 8.14 9.70
C VAL A 64 -8.92 8.75 9.43
N THR A 65 -8.35 9.44 10.42
CA THR A 65 -7.00 10.00 10.36
C THR A 65 -5.96 8.88 10.19
N ALA A 66 -6.04 7.82 11.01
CA ALA A 66 -5.15 6.66 10.89
C ALA A 66 -5.24 6.02 9.51
N MET A 67 -6.45 5.81 8.99
CA MET A 67 -6.65 5.23 7.68
C MET A 67 -5.93 6.04 6.59
N LEU A 68 -6.13 7.36 6.53
CA LEU A 68 -5.45 8.22 5.55
C LEU A 68 -3.91 8.21 5.71
N THR A 69 -3.41 8.14 6.94
CA THR A 69 -1.98 7.99 7.23
C THR A 69 -1.44 6.68 6.65
N ILE A 70 -2.16 5.58 6.84
CA ILE A 70 -1.74 4.27 6.33
C ILE A 70 -1.79 4.19 4.81
N LEU A 71 -2.78 4.81 4.15
CA LEU A 71 -2.78 4.90 2.68
C LEU A 71 -1.49 5.56 2.18
N SER A 72 -1.07 6.65 2.85
CA SER A 72 0.17 7.35 2.49
C SER A 72 1.42 6.52 2.76
N PHE A 73 1.46 5.80 3.88
CA PHE A 73 2.57 4.92 4.24
C PHE A 73 2.72 3.73 3.29
N SER A 74 1.63 3.02 3.00
CA SER A 74 1.60 1.88 2.06
C SER A 74 2.07 2.30 0.66
N VAL A 75 1.61 3.45 0.17
CA VAL A 75 2.02 3.97 -1.14
C VAL A 75 3.50 4.36 -1.16
N HIS A 76 4.04 4.91 -0.07
CA HIS A 76 5.48 5.22 0.02
C HIS A 76 6.34 3.99 -0.20
N ASP A 77 6.03 2.88 0.48
CA ASP A 77 6.78 1.63 0.33
C ASP A 77 6.61 1.03 -1.08
N THR A 78 5.39 1.06 -1.65
CA THR A 78 5.13 0.64 -3.03
C THR A 78 5.99 1.39 -4.05
N ILE A 79 6.16 2.71 -3.88
CA ILE A 79 6.95 3.54 -4.79
C ILE A 79 8.42 3.18 -4.77
N VAL A 80 8.96 2.83 -3.59
CA VAL A 80 10.36 2.45 -3.45
C VAL A 80 10.63 1.17 -4.24
N VAL A 81 9.74 0.17 -4.13
CA VAL A 81 9.86 -1.07 -4.89
C VAL A 81 9.70 -0.80 -6.39
N PHE A 82 8.73 0.03 -6.78
CA PHE A 82 8.53 0.43 -8.18
C PHE A 82 9.70 1.19 -8.78
N ASP A 83 10.35 2.06 -8.00
CA ASP A 83 11.56 2.76 -8.44
C ASP A 83 12.70 1.79 -8.68
N ARG A 84 12.86 0.80 -7.79
CA ARG A 84 13.86 -0.24 -7.99
C ARG A 84 13.56 -1.10 -9.23
N ILE A 85 12.31 -1.49 -9.45
CA ILE A 85 11.90 -2.20 -10.68
C ILE A 85 12.32 -1.38 -11.90
N ARG A 86 12.00 -0.08 -11.93
CA ARG A 86 12.36 0.82 -13.04
C ARG A 86 13.87 0.91 -13.24
N GLU A 87 14.64 1.01 -12.16
CA GLU A 87 16.10 1.07 -12.20
C GLU A 87 16.71 -0.22 -12.76
N VAL A 88 16.27 -1.37 -12.27
CA VAL A 88 16.76 -2.69 -12.71
C VAL A 88 16.39 -2.95 -14.18
N THR A 89 15.19 -2.56 -14.62
CA THR A 89 14.77 -2.63 -16.04
C THR A 89 15.66 -1.79 -16.96
N LYS A 90 16.19 -0.65 -16.49
CA LYS A 90 17.12 0.16 -17.29
C LYS A 90 18.52 -0.45 -17.38
N LYS A 91 18.93 -1.22 -16.36
CA LYS A 91 20.27 -1.83 -16.27
C LYS A 91 20.32 -3.23 -16.89
N THR A 92 19.19 -3.92 -16.98
CA THR A 92 19.12 -5.35 -17.32
C THR A 92 18.05 -5.61 -18.36
N HIS A 93 18.35 -6.44 -19.36
CA HIS A 93 17.40 -6.90 -20.39
C HIS A 93 16.80 -8.26 -20.01
N SER A 94 16.27 -8.38 -18.80
CA SER A 94 15.61 -9.60 -18.31
C SER A 94 14.09 -9.49 -18.39
N GLU A 95 13.39 -10.60 -18.21
CA GLU A 95 11.94 -10.58 -18.13
C GLU A 95 11.45 -9.83 -16.88
N ILE A 96 10.30 -9.15 -17.01
CA ILE A 96 9.69 -8.37 -15.93
C ILE A 96 9.50 -9.15 -14.61
N PRO A 97 9.10 -10.44 -14.59
CA PRO A 97 9.02 -11.21 -13.34
C PRO A 97 10.36 -11.36 -12.62
N VAL A 98 11.45 -11.58 -13.35
CA VAL A 98 12.81 -11.71 -12.79
C VAL A 98 13.27 -10.37 -12.23
N ILE A 99 13.00 -9.29 -12.96
CA ILE A 99 13.30 -7.92 -12.52
C ILE A 99 12.53 -7.58 -11.24
N ALA A 100 11.25 -7.93 -11.19
CA ALA A 100 10.38 -7.70 -10.03
C ALA A 100 10.89 -8.42 -8.78
N ASP A 101 11.25 -9.70 -8.90
CA ASP A 101 11.79 -10.50 -7.80
C ASP A 101 13.11 -9.92 -7.25
N LEU A 102 14.03 -9.55 -8.15
CA LEU A 102 15.28 -8.89 -7.77
C LEU A 102 15.04 -7.56 -7.06
N ALA A 103 14.11 -6.75 -7.58
CA ALA A 103 13.79 -5.45 -7.00
C ALA A 103 13.15 -5.56 -5.62
N ILE A 104 12.26 -6.54 -5.40
CA ILE A 104 11.71 -6.86 -4.08
C ILE A 104 12.83 -7.23 -3.13
N THR A 105 13.70 -8.17 -3.51
CA THR A 105 14.81 -8.62 -2.67
C THR A 105 15.74 -7.46 -2.26
N GLN A 106 16.07 -6.56 -3.19
CA GLN A 106 16.93 -5.40 -2.93
C GLN A 106 16.30 -4.31 -2.06
N THR A 107 14.97 -4.26 -1.97
CA THR A 107 14.23 -3.23 -1.20
C THR A 107 13.68 -3.75 0.12
N MET A 108 13.60 -5.07 0.30
CA MET A 108 13.00 -5.74 1.46
C MET A 108 13.62 -5.27 2.79
N VAL A 109 14.95 -5.25 2.89
CA VAL A 109 15.64 -4.84 4.13
C VAL A 109 15.30 -3.42 4.53
N ARG A 110 15.21 -2.49 3.55
CA ARG A 110 14.84 -1.09 3.81
C ARG A 110 13.39 -0.98 4.30
N SER A 111 12.45 -1.63 3.60
CA SER A 111 11.02 -1.57 3.94
C SER A 111 10.75 -2.21 5.31
N LEU A 112 11.35 -3.37 5.60
CA LEU A 112 11.24 -4.04 6.88
C LEU A 112 11.83 -3.18 8.01
N ASN A 113 13.02 -2.60 7.83
CA ASN A 113 13.61 -1.74 8.85
C ASN A 113 12.72 -0.54 9.17
N ASN A 114 12.21 0.16 8.13
CA ASN A 114 11.30 1.29 8.29
C ASN A 114 10.02 0.89 9.05
N SER A 115 9.40 -0.21 8.62
CA SER A 115 8.15 -0.70 9.19
C SER A 115 8.33 -1.22 10.61
N PHE A 116 9.42 -1.90 10.92
CA PHE A 116 9.70 -2.37 12.28
C PHE A 116 9.89 -1.22 13.26
N THR A 117 10.61 -0.15 12.90
CA THR A 117 10.71 1.03 13.78
C THR A 117 9.33 1.62 14.12
N ILE A 118 8.42 1.66 13.15
CA ILE A 118 7.05 2.16 13.35
C ILE A 118 6.23 1.17 14.19
N ILE A 119 6.32 -0.13 13.91
CA ILE A 119 5.66 -1.18 14.67
C ILE A 119 6.08 -1.13 16.15
N PHE A 120 7.38 -1.06 16.44
CA PHE A 120 7.87 -0.95 17.82
C PHE A 120 7.31 0.27 18.55
N MET A 121 7.34 1.44 17.89
CA MET A 121 6.77 2.66 18.42
C MET A 121 5.26 2.54 18.70
N LEU A 122 4.49 2.00 17.74
CA LEU A 122 3.03 1.85 17.86
C LEU A 122 2.65 0.80 18.91
N THR A 123 3.40 -0.29 19.02
CA THR A 123 3.21 -1.29 20.08
C THR A 123 3.43 -0.66 21.45
N ALA A 124 4.50 0.11 21.64
CA ALA A 124 4.71 0.84 22.89
C ALA A 124 3.53 1.80 23.18
N LEU A 125 3.01 2.49 22.16
CA LEU A 125 1.88 3.39 22.30
C LEU A 125 0.57 2.67 22.66
N ILE A 126 0.35 1.45 22.18
CA ILE A 126 -0.83 0.65 22.54
C ILE A 126 -0.73 0.11 23.97
N LEU A 127 0.46 -0.26 24.43
CA LEU A 127 0.69 -0.84 25.75
C LEU A 127 0.75 0.21 26.86
N PHE A 128 1.43 1.32 26.61
CA PHE A 128 1.74 2.35 27.60
C PHE A 128 1.02 3.68 27.35
N GLY A 129 0.35 3.84 26.22
CA GLY A 129 -0.44 5.03 25.92
C GLY A 129 -1.79 5.04 26.64
N GLY A 130 -2.48 6.19 26.57
CA GLY A 130 -3.81 6.35 27.14
C GLY A 130 -4.92 5.74 26.26
N GLU A 131 -6.08 5.49 26.87
CA GLU A 131 -7.24 4.89 26.18
C GLU A 131 -7.70 5.70 24.95
N ALA A 132 -7.59 7.03 25.01
CA ALA A 132 -8.01 7.93 23.94
C ALA A 132 -7.30 7.69 22.59
N ILE A 133 -6.06 7.19 22.61
CA ILE A 133 -5.27 6.97 21.39
C ILE A 133 -5.04 5.48 21.08
N LYS A 134 -5.49 4.59 21.96
CA LYS A 134 -5.20 3.15 21.87
C LYS A 134 -5.71 2.56 20.55
N TRP A 135 -6.95 2.85 20.19
CA TRP A 135 -7.57 2.33 18.95
C TRP A 135 -7.02 3.00 17.69
N PHE A 136 -6.63 4.28 17.79
CA PHE A 136 -5.90 4.95 16.72
C PHE A 136 -4.53 4.31 16.47
N ALA A 137 -3.75 4.07 17.53
CA ALA A 137 -2.47 3.39 17.43
C ALA A 137 -2.62 1.95 16.92
N ALA A 138 -3.69 1.25 17.32
CA ALA A 138 -4.02 -0.07 16.79
C ALA A 138 -4.34 -0.03 15.29
N ALA A 139 -5.09 0.97 14.82
CA ALA A 139 -5.37 1.17 13.40
C ALA A 139 -4.09 1.39 12.59
N LEU A 140 -3.20 2.26 13.10
CA LEU A 140 -1.90 2.48 12.49
C LEU A 140 -1.04 1.21 12.50
N LEU A 141 -1.08 0.42 13.58
CA LEU A 141 -0.27 -0.79 13.69
C LEU A 141 -0.70 -1.83 12.66
N ILE A 142 -2.00 -2.14 12.62
CA ILE A 142 -2.58 -3.09 11.66
C ILE A 142 -2.28 -2.61 10.25
N GLY A 143 -2.55 -1.33 9.96
CA GLY A 143 -2.32 -0.76 8.64
C GLY A 143 -0.85 -0.76 8.22
N THR A 144 0.09 -0.52 9.14
CA THR A 144 1.52 -0.55 8.85
C THR A 144 1.93 -1.96 8.44
N ILE A 145 1.55 -2.98 9.23
CA ILE A 145 1.85 -4.39 8.94
C ILE A 145 1.30 -4.79 7.57
N LEU A 146 0.05 -4.42 7.28
CA LEU A 146 -0.60 -4.71 6.00
C LEU A 146 0.10 -4.01 4.83
N GLY A 147 0.46 -2.73 4.98
CA GLY A 147 1.16 -1.95 3.95
C GLY A 147 2.56 -2.48 3.63
N THR A 148 3.30 -2.93 4.65
CA THR A 148 4.62 -3.57 4.49
C THR A 148 4.50 -4.85 3.67
N TYR A 149 3.44 -5.62 3.87
CA TYR A 149 3.17 -6.85 3.11
C TYR A 149 2.65 -6.55 1.70
N SER A 150 1.70 -5.63 1.55
CA SER A 150 0.98 -5.39 0.31
C SER A 150 1.88 -4.78 -0.78
N SER A 151 2.87 -3.98 -0.40
CA SER A 151 3.80 -3.35 -1.35
C SER A 151 4.53 -4.39 -2.24
N PRO A 152 5.30 -5.35 -1.70
CA PRO A 152 5.95 -6.39 -2.50
C PRO A 152 5.00 -7.50 -2.98
N PHE A 153 3.97 -7.88 -2.20
CA PHE A 153 3.18 -9.09 -2.48
C PHE A 153 1.82 -8.83 -3.14
N VAL A 154 1.37 -7.59 -3.24
CA VAL A 154 0.12 -7.21 -3.92
C VAL A 154 0.41 -6.23 -5.06
N ALA A 155 1.06 -5.09 -4.78
CA ALA A 155 1.28 -4.05 -5.79
C ALA A 155 2.20 -4.50 -6.94
N VAL A 156 3.28 -5.22 -6.63
CA VAL A 156 4.22 -5.71 -7.65
C VAL A 156 3.60 -6.79 -8.55
N PRO A 157 2.96 -7.85 -8.04
CA PRO A 157 2.27 -8.82 -8.90
C PRO A 157 1.18 -8.20 -9.78
N LEU A 158 0.45 -7.20 -9.27
CA LEU A 158 -0.51 -6.43 -10.08
C LEU A 158 0.19 -5.73 -11.25
N LEU A 159 1.34 -5.07 -10.99
CA LEU A 159 2.13 -4.43 -12.03
C LEU A 159 2.62 -5.42 -13.09
N VAL A 160 3.16 -6.57 -12.66
CA VAL A 160 3.62 -7.66 -13.56
C VAL A 160 2.47 -8.18 -14.42
N THR A 161 1.28 -8.33 -13.83
CA THR A 161 0.08 -8.81 -14.53
C THR A 161 -0.37 -7.81 -15.59
N PHE A 162 -0.41 -6.51 -15.27
CA PHE A 162 -0.74 -5.48 -16.26
C PHE A 162 0.28 -5.41 -17.40
N ASP A 163 1.55 -5.71 -17.13
CA ASP A 163 2.56 -5.77 -18.18
C ASP A 163 2.35 -6.95 -19.13
N LYS A 164 2.13 -8.16 -18.58
CA LYS A 164 1.80 -9.36 -19.37
C LYS A 164 0.58 -9.15 -20.27
N ILE A 165 -0.48 -8.51 -19.77
CA ILE A 165 -1.69 -8.21 -20.55
C ILE A 165 -1.38 -7.29 -21.75
N LYS A 166 -0.49 -6.30 -21.61
CA LYS A 166 -0.09 -5.46 -22.75
C LYS A 166 0.66 -6.26 -23.80
N THR A 167 1.65 -7.02 -23.37
CA THR A 167 2.48 -7.81 -24.27
C THR A 167 1.63 -8.80 -25.06
N PHE A 168 0.64 -9.41 -24.42
CA PHE A 168 -0.35 -10.27 -25.08
C PHE A 168 -1.22 -9.50 -26.12
N LYS A 169 -1.77 -8.33 -25.75
CA LYS A 169 -2.57 -7.51 -26.69
C LYS A 169 -1.77 -7.02 -27.89
N LEU A 170 -0.49 -6.72 -27.72
CA LEU A 170 0.40 -6.32 -28.83
C LEU A 170 0.69 -7.50 -29.77
N LYS A 171 0.93 -8.69 -29.22
CA LYS A 171 1.15 -9.90 -30.02
C LYS A 171 -0.09 -10.30 -30.83
N SER A 172 -1.29 -10.19 -30.24
CA SER A 172 -2.56 -10.50 -30.92
C SER A 172 -2.97 -9.49 -32.00
N LYS A 173 -2.39 -8.28 -32.02
CA LYS A 173 -2.66 -7.26 -33.05
C LYS A 173 -1.70 -7.36 -34.25
N ASN A 174 -0.62 -8.14 -34.11
CA ASN A 174 0.41 -8.36 -35.13
C ASN A 174 0.29 -9.74 -35.81
N ILE A 175 -0.80 -10.47 -35.55
CA ILE A 175 -1.21 -11.72 -36.21
C ILE A 175 -2.54 -11.40 -36.92
#